data_AF-T0NE06-F1
#
_entry.id   AF-T0NE06-F1
#
_cell.length_a   1.000
_cell.length_b   1.000
_cell.length_c   1.000
_cell.angle_alpha   90.00
_cell.angle_beta   90.00
_cell.angle_gamma   90.00
#
_symmetry.space_group_name_H-M   'P 1'
#
loop_
_entity.id
_entity.type
_entity.pdbx_description
1 polymer ?
#
loop_
_entity_poly.entity_id
_entity_poly.type
_entity_poly.pdbx_seq_one_letter_code
_entity_poly.pdbx_strand_id
1 'polypeptide(L)'
;MDESRTTDASRNIVTVGDALTKELEKQGFTVIHDKTIHDVDYNKSYYKSRETVSNYYSKYGDFDLAIDMHRDAGPDKKYVTANIDGQNIARLMLVNTEKNPRYKAQMKNINSIFEISGNLYPKLFRERNLCTYPSSIKYYNQDLSDNAILVEVGATTNNLQEAINSMKYFGQVVSEHLNKTPKK
;
A
#
# COMPACT_ATOMS: atom_id res chain seq x y z
N MET A 1 0.29 18.99 -18.67
CA MET A 1 0.18 19.10 -17.21
C MET A 1 -0.65 17.91 -16.75
N ASP A 2 -0.02 16.93 -16.12
CA ASP A 2 -0.76 15.84 -15.47
C ASP A 2 -1.23 16.39 -14.13
N GLU A 3 -2.53 16.52 -13.94
CA GLU A 3 -3.09 16.84 -12.63
C GLU A 3 -2.66 15.71 -11.68
N SER A 4 -1.81 16.03 -10.70
CA SER A 4 -1.27 15.04 -9.76
C SER A 4 -2.35 14.38 -8.89
N ARG A 5 -3.60 14.86 -8.98
CA ARG A 5 -4.80 14.35 -8.32
C ARG A 5 -5.98 14.41 -9.30
N THR A 6 -6.75 13.34 -9.38
CA THR A 6 -7.99 13.27 -10.17
C THR A 6 -9.03 12.42 -9.45
N THR A 7 -10.29 12.82 -9.57
CA THR A 7 -11.43 12.04 -9.04
C THR A 7 -11.90 10.95 -10.00
N ASP A 8 -11.34 10.89 -11.22
CA ASP A 8 -11.57 9.80 -12.16
C ASP A 8 -10.85 8.54 -11.67
N ALA A 9 -11.63 7.59 -11.14
CA ALA A 9 -11.13 6.33 -10.60
C ALA A 9 -10.33 5.49 -11.61
N SER A 10 -10.56 5.67 -12.92
CA SER A 10 -9.82 4.98 -13.99
C SER A 10 -8.38 5.49 -14.17
N ARG A 11 -8.04 6.60 -13.50
CA ARG A 11 -6.78 7.33 -13.70
C ARG A 11 -6.01 7.60 -12.40
N ASN A 12 -6.44 7.01 -11.29
CA ASN A 12 -5.84 7.26 -9.97
C ASN A 12 -5.52 5.96 -9.21
N ILE A 13 -5.22 6.10 -7.92
CA ILE A 13 -4.80 5.00 -7.05
C ILE A 13 -5.85 3.88 -6.93
N VAL A 14 -7.13 4.19 -7.18
CA VAL A 14 -8.21 3.18 -7.22
C VAL A 14 -7.93 2.15 -8.31
N THR A 15 -7.48 2.54 -9.50
CA THR A 15 -7.14 1.58 -10.56
C THR A 15 -5.95 0.70 -10.17
N VAL A 16 -5.00 1.23 -9.40
CA VAL A 16 -3.88 0.45 -8.86
C VAL A 16 -4.38 -0.55 -7.82
N GLY A 17 -5.31 -0.14 -6.94
CA GLY A 17 -6.00 -1.04 -6.01
C GLY A 17 -6.80 -2.14 -6.71
N ASP A 18 -7.45 -1.83 -7.85
CA ASP A 18 -8.13 -2.82 -8.69
C ASP A 18 -7.15 -3.85 -9.27
N ALA A 19 -5.94 -3.43 -9.65
CA ALA A 19 -4.90 -4.34 -10.11
C ALA A 19 -4.43 -5.28 -8.99
N LEU A 20 -4.16 -4.74 -7.78
CA LEU A 20 -3.78 -5.57 -6.63
C LEU A 20 -4.87 -6.55 -6.23
N THR A 21 -6.12 -6.10 -6.22
CA THR A 21 -7.30 -6.92 -5.93
C THR A 21 -7.35 -8.14 -6.83
N LYS A 22 -7.24 -7.93 -8.15
CA LYS A 22 -7.23 -9.04 -9.13
C LYS A 22 -6.08 -10.02 -8.90
N GLU A 23 -4.90 -9.55 -8.53
CA GLU A 23 -3.74 -10.41 -8.29
C GLU A 23 -3.89 -11.24 -7.01
N LEU A 24 -4.53 -10.70 -5.98
CA LEU A 24 -4.84 -11.43 -4.74
C LEU A 24 -6.01 -12.41 -4.93
N GLU A 25 -7.08 -12.01 -5.62
CA GLU A 25 -8.22 -12.90 -5.92
C GLU A 25 -7.80 -14.11 -6.76
N LYS A 26 -6.91 -13.92 -7.75
CA LYS A 26 -6.32 -15.03 -8.53
C LYS A 26 -5.60 -16.05 -7.65
N GLN A 27 -5.11 -15.63 -6.48
CA GLN A 27 -4.41 -16.47 -5.52
C GLN A 27 -5.33 -17.02 -4.42
N GLY A 28 -6.64 -16.77 -4.52
CA GLY A 28 -7.67 -17.34 -3.65
C GLY A 28 -8.01 -16.49 -2.42
N PHE A 29 -7.54 -15.23 -2.36
CA PHE A 29 -7.90 -14.32 -1.27
C PHE A 29 -9.23 -13.64 -1.53
N THR A 30 -9.99 -13.39 -0.45
CA THR A 30 -11.15 -12.50 -0.49
C THR A 30 -10.68 -11.08 -0.18
N VAL A 31 -11.01 -10.12 -1.05
CA VAL A 31 -10.53 -8.74 -0.93
C VAL A 31 -11.71 -7.78 -0.82
N ILE A 32 -11.62 -6.85 0.14
CA ILE A 32 -12.49 -5.68 0.19
C ILE A 32 -11.68 -4.50 -0.33
N HIS A 33 -12.07 -3.97 -1.49
CA HIS A 33 -11.45 -2.78 -2.07
C HIS A 33 -12.38 -1.58 -1.91
N ASP A 34 -12.10 -0.73 -0.92
CA ASP A 34 -12.83 0.53 -0.73
C ASP A 34 -12.31 1.61 -1.68
N LYS A 35 -13.22 2.20 -2.46
CA LYS A 35 -12.91 3.18 -3.52
C LYS A 35 -13.28 4.61 -3.14
N THR A 36 -13.61 4.86 -1.88
CA THR A 36 -14.12 6.15 -1.41
C THR A 36 -13.04 7.22 -1.46
N ILE A 37 -13.36 8.38 -2.04
CA ILE A 37 -12.43 9.52 -2.12
C ILE A 37 -12.49 10.31 -0.81
N HIS A 38 -11.42 10.25 -0.01
CA HIS A 38 -11.35 10.91 1.30
C HIS A 38 -10.60 12.25 1.27
N ASP A 39 -9.83 12.53 0.24
CA ASP A 39 -8.83 13.61 0.20
C ASP A 39 -9.29 14.88 -0.54
N VAL A 40 -10.58 15.00 -0.88
CA VAL A 40 -11.19 16.24 -1.42
C VAL A 40 -10.90 17.44 -0.50
N ASP A 41 -10.99 17.22 0.82
CA ASP A 41 -10.41 18.11 1.84
C ASP A 41 -9.23 17.37 2.45
N TYR A 42 -8.03 17.64 1.93
CA TYR A 42 -6.81 16.92 2.28
C TYR A 42 -6.52 16.94 3.79
N ASN A 43 -6.87 18.04 4.48
CA ASN A 43 -6.65 18.16 5.93
C ASN A 43 -7.58 17.25 6.75
N LYS A 44 -8.67 16.76 6.14
CA LYS A 44 -9.63 15.85 6.75
C LYS A 44 -9.52 14.41 6.26
N SER A 45 -8.59 14.12 5.35
CA SER A 45 -8.47 12.81 4.68
C SER A 45 -8.40 11.66 5.69
N TYR A 46 -7.50 11.74 6.66
CA TYR A 46 -7.34 10.70 7.69
C TYR A 46 -8.46 10.65 8.72
N TYR A 47 -9.22 11.73 8.93
CA TYR A 47 -10.43 11.64 9.76
C TYR A 47 -11.52 10.86 9.04
N LYS A 48 -11.76 11.18 7.76
CA LYS A 48 -12.78 10.52 6.94
C LYS A 48 -12.44 9.06 6.65
N SER A 49 -11.19 8.78 6.25
CA SER A 49 -10.76 7.40 5.98
C SER A 49 -10.79 6.54 7.23
N ARG A 50 -10.55 7.13 8.41
CA ARG A 50 -10.69 6.43 9.69
C ARG A 50 -12.12 5.97 9.93
N GLU A 51 -13.11 6.82 9.69
CA GLU A 51 -14.53 6.45 9.83
C GLU A 51 -14.87 5.26 8.93
N THR A 52 -14.48 5.32 7.66
CA THR A 52 -14.68 4.25 6.68
C THR A 52 -14.04 2.94 7.12
N VAL A 53 -12.75 2.94 7.45
CA VAL A 53 -12.04 1.70 7.84
C VAL A 53 -12.53 1.16 9.20
N SER A 54 -12.91 2.04 10.13
CA SER A 54 -13.47 1.62 11.43
C SER A 54 -14.83 0.91 11.27
N ASN A 55 -15.65 1.31 10.30
CA ASN A 55 -16.89 0.61 9.97
C ASN A 55 -16.62 -0.81 9.45
N TYR A 56 -15.56 -1.01 8.66
CA TYR A 56 -15.16 -2.34 8.22
C TYR A 56 -14.69 -3.21 9.39
N TYR A 57 -13.83 -2.68 10.27
CA TYR A 57 -13.41 -3.41 11.47
C TYR A 57 -14.58 -3.75 12.39
N SER A 58 -15.56 -2.85 12.51
CA SER A 58 -16.77 -3.10 13.31
C SER A 58 -17.67 -4.18 12.69
N LYS A 59 -17.72 -4.26 11.36
CA LYS A 59 -18.58 -5.18 10.63
C LYS A 59 -17.99 -6.59 10.51
N TYR A 60 -16.69 -6.69 10.26
CA TYR A 60 -16.03 -7.95 9.90
C TYR A 60 -15.00 -8.44 10.93
N GLY A 61 -14.67 -7.63 11.94
CA GLY A 61 -13.55 -7.91 12.83
C GLY A 61 -12.22 -7.48 12.22
N ASP A 62 -11.13 -8.11 12.66
CA ASP A 62 -9.78 -7.83 12.16
C ASP A 62 -9.54 -8.47 10.78
N PHE A 63 -8.53 -8.00 10.06
CA PHE A 63 -8.16 -8.51 8.74
C PHE A 63 -6.79 -9.20 8.79
N ASP A 64 -6.58 -10.15 7.88
CA ASP A 64 -5.26 -10.76 7.65
C ASP A 64 -4.20 -9.71 7.26
N LEU A 65 -4.62 -8.70 6.50
CA LEU A 65 -3.83 -7.52 6.12
C LEU A 65 -4.78 -6.39 5.70
N ALA A 66 -4.53 -5.18 6.19
CA ALA A 66 -5.17 -3.96 5.71
C ALA A 66 -4.12 -3.07 5.06
N ILE A 67 -4.36 -2.64 3.82
CA ILE A 67 -3.41 -1.85 3.03
C ILE A 67 -4.02 -0.48 2.75
N ASP A 68 -3.38 0.57 3.29
CA ASP A 68 -3.60 1.93 2.85
C ASP A 68 -2.66 2.23 1.67
N MET A 69 -3.22 2.46 0.48
CA MET A 69 -2.46 2.56 -0.77
C MET A 69 -2.37 4.01 -1.23
N HIS A 70 -1.14 4.50 -1.40
CA HIS A 70 -0.82 5.88 -1.74
C HIS A 70 0.11 5.96 -2.94
N ARG A 71 0.32 7.19 -3.42
CA ARG A 71 1.34 7.53 -4.42
C ARG A 71 2.11 8.74 -3.89
N ASP A 72 3.42 8.59 -3.80
CA ASP A 72 4.30 9.58 -3.20
C ASP A 72 4.39 10.85 -4.05
N ALA A 73 4.64 11.99 -3.43
CA ALA A 73 4.83 13.26 -4.10
C ALA A 73 6.27 13.72 -3.98
N GLY A 74 6.95 13.91 -5.11
CA GLY A 74 8.25 14.59 -5.15
C GLY A 74 9.45 13.77 -5.65
N PRO A 75 9.59 12.46 -5.39
CA PRO A 75 10.76 11.72 -5.87
C PRO A 75 10.93 11.75 -7.39
N ASP A 76 12.19 11.93 -7.83
CA ASP A 76 12.56 11.81 -9.24
C ASP A 76 12.29 10.38 -9.73
N LYS A 77 11.74 10.27 -10.94
CA LYS A 77 11.36 9.03 -11.62
C LYS A 77 12.46 7.97 -11.55
N LYS A 78 13.74 8.35 -11.66
CA LYS A 78 14.87 7.40 -11.67
C LYS A 78 15.02 6.62 -10.35
N TYR A 79 14.55 7.16 -9.23
CA TYR A 79 14.62 6.49 -7.92
C TYR A 79 13.39 5.62 -7.65
N VAL A 80 12.28 5.91 -8.31
CA VAL A 80 10.98 5.25 -8.11
C VAL A 80 10.55 4.37 -9.28
N THR A 81 11.45 4.11 -10.24
CA THR A 81 11.19 3.21 -11.37
C THR A 81 12.22 2.09 -11.39
N ALA A 82 11.79 0.88 -11.70
CA ALA A 82 12.67 -0.25 -12.01
C ALA A 82 12.17 -0.98 -13.26
N ASN A 83 12.97 -1.94 -13.71
CA ASN A 83 12.56 -2.91 -14.70
C ASN A 83 12.63 -4.32 -14.09
N ILE A 84 11.51 -5.05 -14.17
CA ILE A 84 11.40 -6.47 -13.79
C ILE A 84 10.81 -7.18 -15.01
N ASP A 85 11.50 -8.21 -15.49
CA ASP A 85 11.10 -9.03 -16.65
C ASP A 85 10.72 -8.22 -17.90
N GLY A 86 11.49 -7.17 -18.21
CA GLY A 86 11.26 -6.31 -19.37
C GLY A 86 10.16 -5.27 -19.17
N GLN A 87 9.46 -5.26 -18.03
CA GLN A 87 8.39 -4.31 -17.72
C GLN A 87 8.89 -3.22 -16.77
N ASN A 88 8.62 -1.96 -17.12
CA ASN A 88 8.84 -0.86 -16.18
C ASN A 88 7.76 -0.90 -15.09
N ILE A 89 8.21 -0.78 -13.85
CA ILE A 89 7.39 -0.83 -12.64
C ILE A 89 7.68 0.36 -11.75
N ALA A 90 6.66 0.80 -11.00
CA ALA A 90 6.81 1.77 -9.94
C ALA A 90 7.34 1.09 -8.67
N ARG A 91 8.49 1.56 -8.16
CA ARG A 91 9.08 1.00 -6.94
C ARG A 91 8.26 1.36 -5.71
N LEU A 92 8.08 0.39 -4.82
CA LEU A 92 7.29 0.52 -3.61
C LEU A 92 8.12 1.07 -2.44
N MET A 93 7.44 1.72 -1.51
CA MET A 93 7.96 2.08 -0.19
C MET A 93 6.87 1.85 0.85
N LEU A 94 7.21 1.31 2.03
CA LEU A 94 6.29 1.21 3.15
C LEU A 94 6.48 2.41 4.08
N VAL A 95 5.39 2.82 4.73
CA VAL A 95 5.40 3.92 5.69
C VAL A 95 4.91 3.42 7.04
N ASN A 96 5.53 3.88 8.12
CA ASN A 96 5.05 3.62 9.47
C ASN A 96 5.30 4.80 10.43
N THR A 97 4.76 4.70 11.65
CA THR A 97 4.90 5.73 12.68
C THR A 97 5.37 5.15 14.01
N GLU A 98 6.46 5.68 14.58
CA GLU A 98 7.10 5.10 15.78
C GLU A 98 6.22 5.14 17.02
N LYS A 99 5.45 6.21 17.20
CA LYS A 99 4.52 6.38 18.32
C LYS A 99 3.23 5.57 18.18
N ASN A 100 3.02 4.84 17.08
CA ASN A 100 1.88 3.92 16.98
C ASN A 100 2.03 2.82 18.04
N PRO A 101 1.03 2.58 18.92
CA PRO A 101 1.09 1.49 19.90
C PRO A 101 1.30 0.10 19.27
N ARG A 102 0.95 -0.06 17.98
CA ARG A 102 1.09 -1.31 17.21
C ARG A 102 2.37 -1.39 16.37
N TYR A 103 3.28 -0.40 16.48
CA TYR A 103 4.50 -0.31 15.67
C TYR A 103 5.31 -1.61 15.63
N LYS A 104 5.54 -2.23 16.80
CA LYS A 104 6.32 -3.47 16.88
C LYS A 104 5.67 -4.64 16.15
N ALA A 105 4.34 -4.74 16.17
CA ALA A 105 3.62 -5.80 15.46
C ALA A 105 3.68 -5.57 13.94
N GLN A 106 3.45 -4.32 13.51
CA GLN A 106 3.53 -3.94 12.10
C GLN A 106 4.92 -4.11 11.51
N MET A 107 5.97 -3.83 12.28
CA MET A 107 7.34 -4.08 11.83
C MET A 107 7.62 -5.55 11.54
N LYS A 108 6.94 -6.50 12.19
CA LYS A 108 7.06 -7.93 11.83
C LYS A 108 6.49 -8.20 10.44
N ASN A 109 5.32 -7.63 10.13
CA ASN A 109 4.69 -7.76 8.83
C ASN A 109 5.52 -7.08 7.73
N ILE A 110 5.96 -5.85 7.97
CA ILE A 110 6.84 -5.08 7.07
C ILE A 110 8.13 -5.85 6.75
N ASN A 111 8.81 -6.37 7.78
CA ASN A 111 10.05 -7.12 7.59
C ASN A 111 9.82 -8.42 6.80
N SER A 112 8.73 -9.14 7.07
CA SER A 112 8.36 -10.34 6.32
C SER A 112 8.11 -10.03 4.84
N ILE A 113 7.38 -8.94 4.54
CA ILE A 113 7.14 -8.47 3.16
C ILE A 113 8.47 -8.12 2.47
N PHE A 114 9.38 -7.42 3.14
CA PHE A 114 10.68 -7.08 2.59
C PHE A 114 11.56 -8.32 2.34
N GLU A 115 11.58 -9.28 3.25
CA GLU A 115 12.33 -10.52 3.07
C GLU A 115 11.83 -11.32 1.86
N ILE A 116 10.51 -11.52 1.78
CA ILE A 116 9.88 -12.22 0.64
C ILE A 116 10.15 -11.47 -0.67
N SER A 117 9.99 -10.14 -0.67
CA SER A 117 10.29 -9.34 -1.85
C SER A 117 11.77 -9.38 -2.22
N GLY A 118 12.68 -9.39 -1.26
CA GLY A 118 14.13 -9.47 -1.52
C GLY A 118 14.50 -10.78 -2.22
N ASN A 119 13.80 -11.86 -1.90
CA ASN A 119 14.02 -13.18 -2.51
C ASN A 119 13.36 -13.31 -3.89
N LEU A 120 12.12 -12.84 -4.05
CA LEU A 120 11.37 -13.00 -5.31
C LEU A 120 11.66 -11.88 -6.32
N TYR A 121 11.68 -10.63 -5.85
CA TYR A 121 11.70 -9.43 -6.68
C TYR A 121 12.61 -8.34 -6.07
N PRO A 122 13.95 -8.49 -6.12
CA PRO A 122 14.90 -7.60 -5.44
C PRO A 122 14.79 -6.11 -5.83
N LYS A 123 14.19 -5.81 -6.99
CA LYS A 123 14.04 -4.45 -7.53
C LYS A 123 12.67 -3.82 -7.25
N LEU A 124 11.74 -4.53 -6.61
CA LEU A 124 10.35 -4.10 -6.40
C LEU A 124 10.26 -2.91 -5.44
N PHE A 125 11.05 -2.91 -4.37
CA PHE A 125 11.10 -1.80 -3.43
C PHE A 125 12.21 -0.80 -3.79
N ARG A 126 12.05 0.44 -3.35
CA ARG A 126 13.09 1.48 -3.40
C ARG A 126 14.30 1.05 -2.57
N GLU A 127 15.47 1.63 -2.84
CA GLU A 127 16.65 1.43 -1.98
C GLU A 127 16.37 1.90 -0.55
N ARG A 128 15.71 3.06 -0.40
CA ARG A 128 15.07 3.49 0.84
C ARG A 128 13.62 3.01 0.84
N ASN A 129 13.41 1.75 1.23
CA ASN A 129 12.12 1.06 1.17
C ASN A 129 11.17 1.30 2.36
N LEU A 130 11.66 1.87 3.45
CA LEU A 130 10.87 2.20 4.65
C LEU A 130 11.02 3.68 5.00
N CYS A 131 9.89 4.36 5.15
CA CYS A 131 9.81 5.70 5.72
C CYS A 131 9.14 5.66 7.09
N THR A 132 9.91 5.98 8.12
CA THR A 132 9.42 6.01 9.50
C THR A 132 9.31 7.45 9.97
N TYR A 133 8.09 7.84 10.37
CA TYR A 133 7.84 9.13 11.00
C TYR A 133 7.75 8.97 12.52
N PRO A 134 8.15 9.98 13.32
CA PRO A 134 7.96 9.92 14.77
C PRO A 134 6.47 9.79 15.17
N SER A 135 5.58 10.42 14.41
CA SER A 135 4.12 10.36 14.57
C SER A 135 3.44 10.86 13.31
N SER A 136 2.14 10.61 13.18
CA SER A 136 1.28 11.29 12.21
C SER A 136 -0.13 11.51 12.76
N ILE A 137 -0.96 12.20 11.96
CA ILE A 137 -2.39 12.31 12.24
C ILE A 137 -3.01 10.91 12.25
N LYS A 138 -3.60 10.52 13.39
CA LYS A 138 -4.24 9.21 13.58
C LYS A 138 -3.35 8.02 13.19
N TYR A 139 -2.03 8.16 13.25
CA TYR A 139 -1.07 7.11 12.84
C TYR A 139 -1.35 6.54 11.44
N TYR A 140 -1.95 7.32 10.54
CA TYR A 140 -2.42 6.85 9.23
C TYR A 140 -3.37 5.64 9.32
N ASN A 141 -4.20 5.59 10.38
CA ASN A 141 -5.09 4.48 10.74
C ASN A 141 -4.40 3.16 11.07
N GLN A 142 -3.06 3.15 11.12
CA GLN A 142 -2.28 1.97 11.45
C GLN A 142 -2.54 1.51 12.90
N ASP A 143 -2.94 2.39 13.81
CA ASP A 143 -3.26 2.01 15.19
C ASP A 143 -4.51 1.11 15.32
N LEU A 144 -5.29 0.93 14.26
CA LEU A 144 -6.49 0.11 14.28
C LEU A 144 -6.21 -1.40 14.25
N SER A 145 -5.11 -1.84 13.63
CA SER A 145 -4.77 -3.26 13.51
C SER A 145 -3.25 -3.51 13.53
N ASP A 146 -2.85 -4.66 14.06
CA ASP A 146 -1.46 -5.13 13.99
C ASP A 146 -1.05 -5.44 12.55
N ASN A 147 -2.04 -5.70 11.69
CA ASN A 147 -1.89 -6.08 10.29
C ASN A 147 -2.15 -4.91 9.33
N ALA A 148 -2.13 -3.67 9.80
CA ALA A 148 -2.26 -2.49 8.94
C ALA A 148 -0.90 -2.04 8.40
N ILE A 149 -0.80 -1.81 7.09
CA ILE A 149 0.36 -1.22 6.42
C ILE A 149 -0.06 -0.05 5.54
N LEU A 150 0.87 0.88 5.32
CA LEU A 150 0.74 1.91 4.29
C LEU A 150 1.81 1.68 3.23
N VAL A 151 1.41 1.68 1.96
CA VAL A 151 2.31 1.51 0.81
C VAL A 151 2.22 2.70 -0.14
N GLU A 152 3.38 3.24 -0.49
CA GLU A 152 3.56 4.23 -1.54
C GLU A 152 3.93 3.51 -2.84
N VAL A 153 3.07 3.60 -3.86
CA VAL A 153 3.27 2.99 -5.17
C VAL A 153 3.91 3.99 -6.11
N GLY A 154 5.25 3.99 -6.14
CA GLY A 154 6.01 4.96 -6.92
C GLY A 154 5.78 6.39 -6.45
N ALA A 155 5.87 7.34 -7.37
CA ALA A 155 5.57 8.74 -7.13
C ALA A 155 4.73 9.35 -8.26
N THR A 156 4.35 10.63 -8.12
CA THR A 156 3.67 11.41 -9.18
C THR A 156 4.46 11.51 -10.49
N THR A 157 5.74 11.15 -10.49
CA THR A 157 6.60 11.08 -11.69
C THR A 157 6.48 9.76 -12.46
N ASN A 158 5.87 8.73 -11.86
CA ASN A 158 5.52 7.49 -12.53
C ASN A 158 4.25 7.65 -13.37
N ASN A 159 4.16 6.92 -14.47
CA ASN A 159 2.89 6.77 -15.17
C ASN A 159 2.02 5.69 -14.50
N LEU A 160 0.72 5.69 -14.79
CA LEU A 160 -0.23 4.76 -14.20
C LEU A 160 0.10 3.29 -14.52
N GLN A 161 0.58 3.00 -15.73
CA GLN A 161 0.90 1.64 -16.13
C GLN A 161 2.07 1.06 -15.33
N GLU A 162 3.08 1.86 -15.00
CA GLU A 162 4.19 1.46 -14.12
C GLU A 162 3.66 1.06 -12.73
N ALA A 163 2.71 1.82 -12.17
CA ALA A 163 2.08 1.48 -10.90
C ALA A 163 1.23 0.21 -10.97
N ILE A 164 0.44 0.04 -12.03
CA ILE A 164 -0.35 -1.18 -12.27
C ILE A 164 0.57 -2.41 -12.40
N ASN A 165 1.66 -2.30 -13.17
CA ASN A 165 2.60 -3.41 -13.37
C ASN A 165 3.22 -3.88 -12.05
N SER A 166 3.48 -2.97 -11.10
CA SER A 166 3.99 -3.33 -9.78
C SER A 166 3.06 -4.26 -9.00
N MET A 167 1.74 -4.18 -9.22
CA MET A 167 0.76 -4.93 -8.44
C MET A 167 0.80 -6.43 -8.73
N LYS A 168 1.24 -6.85 -9.94
CA LYS A 168 1.54 -8.26 -10.23
C LYS A 168 2.56 -8.82 -9.24
N TYR A 169 3.67 -8.12 -9.06
CA TYR A 169 4.76 -8.56 -8.20
C TYR A 169 4.42 -8.39 -6.72
N PHE A 170 3.79 -7.28 -6.37
CA PHE A 170 3.38 -7.02 -4.99
C PHE A 170 2.30 -7.99 -4.50
N GLY A 171 1.32 -8.34 -5.35
CA GLY A 171 0.29 -9.31 -5.02
C GLY A 171 0.85 -10.70 -4.72
N GLN A 172 1.92 -11.12 -5.39
CA GLN A 172 2.62 -12.37 -5.07
C GLN A 172 3.38 -12.28 -3.74
N VAL A 173 4.08 -11.17 -3.49
CA VAL A 173 4.77 -10.95 -2.20
C VAL A 173 3.78 -10.96 -1.04
N VAL A 174 2.64 -10.27 -1.19
CA VAL A 174 1.58 -10.22 -0.17
C VAL A 174 0.96 -11.59 0.04
N SER A 175 0.64 -12.32 -1.03
CA SER A 175 0.11 -13.69 -0.94
C SER A 175 1.05 -14.63 -0.16
N GLU A 176 2.34 -14.62 -0.48
CA GLU A 176 3.35 -15.40 0.23
C GLU A 176 3.47 -15.00 1.71
N HIS A 177 3.31 -13.71 2.02
CA HIS A 177 3.26 -13.24 3.41
C HIS A 177 2.03 -13.79 4.14
N LEU A 178 0.84 -13.65 3.53
CA LEU A 178 -0.43 -14.09 4.08
C LEU A 178 -0.51 -15.62 4.27
N ASN A 179 0.13 -16.39 3.40
CA ASN A 179 0.19 -17.85 3.53
C ASN A 179 1.12 -18.32 4.67
N LYS A 180 1.98 -17.45 5.19
CA LYS A 180 2.90 -17.73 6.32
C LYS A 180 2.37 -17.22 7.66
N THR A 181 1.30 -16.44 7.67
CA THR A 181 0.74 -15.85 8.89
C THR A 181 -0.57 -16.54 9.30
N PRO A 182 -0.91 -16.54 10.61
CA PRO A 182 -2.21 -17.04 11.06
C PRO A 182 -3.35 -16.21 10.47
N LYS A 183 -4.35 -16.88 9.93
CA LYS A 183 -5.55 -16.25 9.38
C LYS A 183 -6.47 -15.74 10.50
N LYS A 184 -7.12 -14.61 10.27
CA LYS A 184 -8.07 -13.94 11.16
C LYS A 184 -9.52 -14.28 10.85
#